data_AF-A0A816A301-F1
#
_entry.id   AF-A0A816A301-F1
#
_cell.length_a   1.000
_cell.length_b   1.000
_cell.length_c   1.000
_cell.angle_alpha   90.00
_cell.angle_beta   90.00
_cell.angle_gamma   90.00
#
_symmetry.space_group_name_H-M   'P 1'
#
loop_
_entity.id
_entity.type
_entity.pdbx_description
1 polymer ?
#
loop_
_entity_poly.entity_id
_entity_poly.type
_entity_poly.pdbx_seq_one_letter_code
_entity_poly.pdbx_strand_id
1 'polypeptide(L)'
;MSNKSDRIPRVLSIQSHVVHGFVGNRCAAFILQLYGFEVDIINSVHFSNHTGYKTVKGSRLTADELRSIFQGLLANELLEYDYILTGYMGSGELLHVVAEHIRLIKSKSPHIKYICDPVIGDDNKL
;
A
#
# COMPACT_ATOMS: atom_id res chain seq x y z
N MET A 1 12.71 -4.92 27.75
CA MET A 1 11.54 -4.33 27.07
C MET A 1 12.02 -3.03 26.45
N SER A 2 12.23 -3.00 25.13
CA SER A 2 12.70 -1.79 24.44
C SER A 2 11.59 -0.73 24.45
N ASN A 3 11.95 0.52 24.73
CA ASN A 3 11.02 1.63 24.78
C ASN A 3 10.49 1.88 23.36
N LYS A 4 9.17 2.01 23.19
CA LYS A 4 8.54 2.21 21.86
C LYS A 4 9.06 3.47 21.14
N SER A 5 9.75 4.38 21.84
CA SER A 5 10.39 5.58 21.30
C SER A 5 11.63 5.32 20.44
N ASP A 6 12.27 4.15 20.56
CA ASP A 6 13.57 3.87 19.92
C ASP A 6 13.44 3.05 18.65
N ARG A 7 12.21 2.67 18.26
CA ARG A 7 11.97 1.91 17.03
C ARG A 7 11.74 2.85 15.85
N ILE A 8 12.33 2.50 14.71
CA ILE A 8 12.06 3.18 13.44
C ILE A 8 10.58 2.96 13.09
N PRO A 9 9.79 4.03 12.83
CA PRO A 9 8.38 3.90 12.52
C PRO A 9 8.15 3.16 11.20
N ARG A 10 7.17 2.26 11.16
CA ARG A 10 6.88 1.41 9.99
C ARG A 10 5.57 1.77 9.30
N VAL A 11 5.61 1.87 7.97
CA VAL A 11 4.47 2.17 7.09
C VAL A 11 4.16 0.97 6.21
N LEU A 12 2.91 0.52 6.19
CA LEU A 12 2.39 -0.34 5.13
C LEU A 12 1.82 0.54 4.01
N SER A 13 2.45 0.55 2.84
CA SER A 13 2.02 1.33 1.67
C SER A 13 1.38 0.44 0.61
N ILE A 14 0.07 0.59 0.40
CA ILE A 14 -0.72 -0.17 -0.58
C ILE A 14 -1.18 0.78 -1.70
N GLN A 15 -0.47 0.79 -2.82
CA GLN A 15 -0.69 1.75 -3.92
C GLN A 15 -0.29 1.14 -5.27
N SER A 16 -0.48 1.89 -6.37
CA SER A 16 0.04 1.50 -7.69
C SER A 16 1.58 1.55 -7.77
N HIS A 17 2.17 0.77 -8.67
CA HIS A 17 3.56 0.88 -9.07
C HIS A 17 3.72 0.98 -10.59
N VAL A 18 4.70 1.78 -11.03
CA VAL A 18 5.11 1.88 -12.44
C VAL A 18 6.62 1.70 -12.58
N VAL A 19 7.10 1.16 -13.69
CA VAL A 19 8.55 1.07 -13.98
C VAL A 19 9.10 2.45 -14.39
N HIS A 20 8.44 3.11 -15.34
CA HIS A 20 8.80 4.44 -15.83
C HIS A 20 7.84 5.52 -15.28
N GLY A 21 8.41 6.57 -14.70
CA GLY A 21 7.66 7.68 -14.10
C GLY A 21 7.58 7.59 -12.57
N PHE A 22 6.91 8.59 -11.99
CA PHE A 22 6.84 8.85 -10.56
C PHE A 22 5.37 8.97 -10.13
N VAL A 23 4.76 7.83 -9.79
CA VAL A 23 3.40 7.75 -9.21
C VAL A 23 3.34 6.65 -8.15
N GLY A 24 2.36 6.74 -7.24
CA GLY A 24 2.11 5.74 -6.20
C GLY A 24 3.37 5.36 -5.41
N ASN A 25 3.63 4.05 -5.28
CA ASN A 25 4.76 3.52 -4.50
C ASN A 25 6.14 3.91 -5.06
N ARG A 26 6.26 4.30 -6.34
CA ARG A 26 7.54 4.83 -6.87
C ARG A 26 7.94 6.15 -6.22
N CYS A 27 6.97 6.93 -5.75
CA CYS A 27 7.22 8.17 -5.01
C CYS A 27 7.20 7.91 -3.51
N ALA A 28 6.11 7.29 -3.03
CA ALA A 28 5.81 7.19 -1.61
C ALA A 28 6.92 6.47 -0.84
N ALA A 29 7.38 5.32 -1.34
CA ALA A 29 8.37 4.52 -0.63
C ALA A 29 9.71 5.25 -0.46
N PHE A 30 10.24 5.81 -1.54
CA PHE A 30 11.53 6.52 -1.51
C PHE A 30 11.48 7.74 -0.58
N ILE A 31 10.41 8.54 -0.65
CA ILE A 31 10.27 9.72 0.19
C ILE A 31 10.14 9.31 1.66
N LEU A 32 9.30 8.34 1.98
CA LEU A 32 9.15 7.86 3.36
C LEU A 32 10.46 7.29 3.93
N GLN A 33 11.20 6.51 3.14
CA GLN A 33 12.51 6.00 3.55
C GLN A 33 13.53 7.13 3.77
N LEU A 34 13.53 8.15 2.91
CA LEU A 34 14.36 9.35 3.09
C LEU A 34 14.07 10.07 4.41
N TYR A 35 12.82 10.07 4.86
CA TYR A 35 12.39 10.64 6.14
C TYR A 35 12.51 9.67 7.33
N GLY A 36 13.20 8.54 7.16
CA GLY A 36 13.51 7.61 8.25
C GLY A 36 12.37 6.69 8.65
N PHE A 37 11.46 6.35 7.72
CA PHE A 37 10.47 5.29 7.91
C PHE A 37 10.95 3.97 7.30
N GLU A 38 10.64 2.87 7.97
CA GLU A 38 10.61 1.55 7.35
C GLU A 38 9.34 1.42 6.51
N VAL A 39 9.43 0.90 5.29
CA VAL A 39 8.28 0.84 4.37
C VAL A 39 8.12 -0.56 3.80
N ASP A 40 6.99 -1.19 4.12
CA ASP A 40 6.53 -2.41 3.45
C ASP A 40 5.57 -2.03 2.33
N ILE A 41 5.78 -2.61 1.15
CA ILE A 41 5.12 -2.18 -0.08
C ILE A 41 4.23 -3.31 -0.61
N ILE A 42 2.96 -3.00 -0.84
CA ILE A 42 2.05 -3.83 -1.64
C ILE A 42 1.65 -3.03 -2.87
N ASN A 43 1.94 -3.58 -4.05
CA ASN A 43 1.60 -2.94 -5.32
C ASN A 43 0.24 -3.44 -5.81
N SER A 44 -0.77 -2.56 -5.85
CA SER A 44 -2.10 -2.89 -6.38
C SER A 44 -2.07 -3.15 -7.90
N VAL A 45 -1.11 -2.54 -8.60
CA VAL A 45 -0.76 -2.80 -9.99
C VAL A 45 0.75 -2.68 -10.18
N HIS A 46 1.29 -3.39 -11.17
CA HIS A 46 2.67 -3.25 -11.61
C HIS A 46 2.68 -3.00 -13.12
N PHE A 47 2.77 -1.74 -13.52
CA PHE A 47 2.71 -1.31 -14.91
C PHE A 47 4.03 -0.77 -15.45
N SER A 48 4.16 -0.72 -16.78
CA SER A 48 5.30 -0.12 -17.46
C SER A 48 5.41 1.39 -17.20
N ASN A 49 4.28 2.09 -17.14
CA ASN A 49 4.16 3.54 -17.01
C ASN A 49 2.73 3.91 -16.57
N HIS A 50 2.49 5.17 -16.21
CA HIS A 50 1.14 5.63 -15.87
C HIS A 50 0.22 5.70 -17.12
N THR A 51 -1.09 5.82 -16.89
CA THR A 51 -2.14 5.75 -17.91
C THR A 51 -2.24 6.95 -18.85
N GLY A 52 -1.43 7.99 -18.63
CA GLY A 52 -1.35 9.15 -19.53
C GLY A 52 -0.51 8.92 -20.78
N TYR A 53 0.14 7.75 -20.90
CA TYR A 53 0.89 7.38 -22.10
C TYR A 53 0.03 6.57 -23.08
N LYS A 54 0.44 6.57 -24.35
CA LYS A 54 -0.23 5.84 -25.46
C LYS A 54 -0.44 4.35 -25.19
N THR A 55 0.54 3.68 -24.57
CA THR A 55 0.47 2.24 -24.29
C THR A 55 0.87 1.98 -22.85
N VAL A 56 0.10 1.13 -22.17
CA VAL A 56 0.39 0.63 -20.83
C VAL A 56 0.35 -0.88 -20.86
N LYS A 57 1.35 -1.54 -20.27
CA LYS A 57 1.39 -3.00 -20.09
C LYS A 57 1.75 -3.33 -18.65
N GLY A 58 1.36 -4.52 -18.20
CA GLY A 58 1.72 -5.05 -16.89
C GLY A 58 0.58 -5.81 -16.24
N SER A 59 0.70 -6.03 -14.93
CA SER A 59 -0.22 -6.86 -14.15
C SER A 59 -0.99 -6.05 -13.12
N ARG A 60 -2.13 -6.60 -12.72
CA ARG A 60 -2.95 -6.11 -11.61
C ARG A 60 -2.93 -7.16 -10.52
N LEU A 61 -2.80 -6.72 -9.26
CA LEU A 61 -2.95 -7.61 -8.13
C LEU A 61 -4.40 -8.03 -8.02
N THR A 62 -4.66 -9.31 -7.85
CA THR A 62 -6.01 -9.84 -7.62
C THR A 62 -6.34 -9.83 -6.12
N ALA A 63 -7.63 -9.93 -5.80
CA ALA A 63 -8.07 -10.02 -4.40
C ALA A 63 -7.50 -11.27 -3.70
N ASP A 64 -7.41 -12.41 -4.40
CA ASP A 64 -6.88 -13.65 -3.85
C ASP A 64 -5.37 -13.61 -3.62
N GLU A 65 -4.61 -13.01 -4.54
CA GLU A 65 -3.17 -12.77 -4.33
C GLU A 65 -2.95 -11.85 -3.11
N LEU A 66 -3.77 -10.79 -2.97
CA LEU A 66 -3.68 -9.91 -1.81
C LEU A 66 -3.99 -10.64 -0.50
N ARG A 67 -5.03 -11.49 -0.47
CA ARG A 67 -5.32 -12.35 0.70
C ARG A 67 -4.15 -13.27 1.01
N SER A 68 -3.56 -13.89 0.00
CA SER A 68 -2.41 -14.79 0.17
C SER A 68 -1.20 -14.06 0.78
N ILE A 69 -0.91 -12.84 0.31
CA ILE A 69 0.14 -11.99 0.88
C ILE A 69 -0.14 -11.71 2.36
N PHE A 70 -1.36 -11.25 2.69
CA PHE A 70 -1.71 -10.96 4.08
C PHE A 70 -1.69 -12.20 4.98
N GLN A 71 -2.12 -13.36 4.47
CA GLN A 71 -1.99 -14.63 5.19
C GLN A 71 -0.52 -14.95 5.49
N GLY A 72 0.38 -14.74 4.52
CA GLY A 72 1.82 -14.87 4.74
C GLY A 72 2.35 -13.92 5.83
N LEU A 73 1.96 -12.64 5.78
CA LEU A 73 2.34 -11.66 6.81
C LEU A 73 1.79 -12.04 8.19
N LEU A 74 0.53 -12.48 8.26
CA LEU A 74 -0.12 -12.90 9.49
C LEU A 74 0.55 -14.13 10.09
N ALA A 75 0.85 -15.14 9.28
CA ALA A 75 1.48 -16.38 9.71
C ALA A 75 2.91 -16.18 10.25
N ASN A 76 3.58 -15.11 9.82
CA ASN A 76 4.90 -14.71 10.32
C ASN A 76 4.84 -13.63 11.40
N GLU A 77 3.64 -13.27 11.87
CA GLU A 77 3.43 -12.22 12.89
C GLU A 77 3.95 -10.82 12.47
N LEU A 78 3.98 -10.53 11.16
CA LEU A 78 4.55 -9.31 10.57
C LEU A 78 3.54 -8.17 10.38
N LEU A 79 2.40 -8.20 11.08
CA LEU A 79 1.34 -7.19 10.95
C LEU A 79 1.47 -6.02 11.94
N GLU A 80 2.70 -5.68 12.34
CA GLU A 80 2.98 -4.58 13.26
C GLU A 80 3.39 -3.31 12.50
N TYR A 81 2.50 -2.32 12.50
CA TYR A 81 2.65 -1.08 11.74
C TYR A 81 2.28 0.14 12.59
N ASP A 82 2.93 1.28 12.35
CA ASP A 82 2.57 2.57 12.93
C ASP A 82 1.61 3.34 12.03
N TYR A 83 1.74 3.13 10.72
CA TYR A 83 0.95 3.78 9.68
C TYR A 83 0.52 2.78 8.60
N ILE A 84 -0.69 2.99 8.05
CA ILE A 84 -1.14 2.39 6.79
C ILE A 84 -1.45 3.52 5.83
N LEU A 85 -0.87 3.46 4.63
CA LEU A 85 -1.11 4.40 3.55
C LEU A 85 -1.71 3.68 2.36
N THR A 86 -2.92 4.07 1.95
CA THR A 86 -3.57 3.54 0.75
C THR A 86 -3.70 4.63 -0.32
N GLY A 87 -3.59 4.22 -1.57
CA GLY A 87 -3.78 5.08 -2.74
C GLY A 87 -4.60 4.36 -3.81
N TYR A 88 -4.17 4.46 -5.07
CA TYR A 88 -4.86 3.82 -6.20
C TYR A 88 -5.17 2.34 -5.98
N MET A 89 -6.45 1.97 -6.11
CA MET A 89 -6.97 0.61 -6.08
C MET A 89 -7.67 0.30 -7.41
N GLY A 90 -7.23 -0.77 -8.08
CA GLY A 90 -7.73 -1.12 -9.42
C GLY A 90 -9.09 -1.79 -9.47
N SER A 91 -9.67 -2.18 -8.33
CA SER A 91 -10.99 -2.83 -8.23
C SER A 91 -11.63 -2.67 -6.84
N GLY A 92 -12.96 -2.78 -6.79
CA GLY A 92 -13.70 -2.78 -5.51
C GLY A 92 -13.43 -4.01 -4.64
N GLU A 93 -13.11 -5.15 -5.25
CA GLU A 93 -12.76 -6.38 -4.53
C GLU A 93 -11.44 -6.22 -3.78
N LEU A 94 -10.41 -5.64 -4.41
CA LEU A 94 -9.16 -5.29 -3.73
C LEU A 94 -9.42 -4.37 -2.54
N LEU A 95 -10.25 -3.35 -2.73
CA LEU A 95 -10.59 -2.40 -1.66
C LEU A 95 -11.27 -3.10 -0.48
N HIS A 96 -12.14 -4.09 -0.74
CA HIS A 96 -12.78 -4.88 0.32
C HIS A 96 -11.75 -5.68 1.13
N VAL A 97 -10.82 -6.36 0.46
CA VAL A 97 -9.74 -7.12 1.12
C VAL A 97 -8.84 -6.18 1.93
N VAL A 98 -8.46 -5.02 1.39
CA VAL A 98 -7.68 -4.01 2.12
C VAL A 98 -8.43 -3.55 3.37
N ALA A 99 -9.72 -3.22 3.25
CA ALA A 99 -10.53 -2.77 4.38
C ALA A 99 -10.66 -3.83 5.48
N GLU A 100 -10.84 -5.10 5.11
CA GLU A 100 -10.85 -6.23 6.03
C GLU A 100 -9.55 -6.30 6.85
N HIS A 101 -8.40 -6.26 6.17
CA HIS A 101 -7.09 -6.39 6.81
C HIS A 101 -6.72 -5.15 7.64
N ILE A 102 -7.12 -3.95 7.21
CA ILE A 102 -6.96 -2.74 8.04
C ILE A 102 -7.75 -2.87 9.35
N ARG A 103 -8.97 -3.42 9.33
CA ARG A 103 -9.75 -3.66 10.56
C ARG A 103 -9.04 -4.67 11.47
N LEU A 104 -8.48 -5.74 10.89
CA LEU A 104 -7.70 -6.74 11.63
C LEU A 104 -6.45 -6.12 12.27
N ILE A 105 -5.70 -5.30 11.52
CA ILE A 105 -4.49 -4.65 12.06
C ILE A 105 -4.88 -3.67 13.17
N LYS A 106 -5.95 -2.88 12.99
CA LYS A 106 -6.46 -1.96 14.01
C LYS A 106 -6.94 -2.66 15.29
N SER A 107 -7.52 -3.86 15.20
CA SER A 107 -7.94 -4.60 16.39
C SER A 107 -6.74 -5.09 17.21
N LYS A 108 -5.61 -5.38 16.56
CA LYS A 108 -4.34 -5.73 17.22
C LYS A 108 -3.52 -4.51 17.67
N SER A 109 -3.61 -3.40 16.93
CA SER A 109 -2.87 -2.17 17.17
C SER A 109 -3.79 -0.95 17.08
N PRO A 110 -4.54 -0.62 18.16
CA PRO A 110 -5.53 0.47 18.14
C PRO A 110 -4.96 1.87 17.86
N HIS A 111 -3.66 2.05 18.08
CA HIS A 111 -2.97 3.34 17.88
C HIS A 111 -2.51 3.59 16.44
N ILE A 112 -2.66 2.59 15.55
CA ILE A 112 -2.22 2.71 14.16
C ILE A 112 -2.97 3.83 13.43
N LYS A 113 -2.23 4.65 12.68
CA LYS A 113 -2.82 5.70 11.87
C LYS A 113 -3.10 5.18 10.46
N TYR A 114 -4.35 5.30 10.01
CA TYR A 114 -4.72 4.98 8.64
C TYR A 114 -4.90 6.27 7.84
N ILE A 115 -4.17 6.38 6.74
CA ILE A 115 -4.19 7.50 5.81
C ILE A 115 -4.67 6.96 4.47
N CYS A 116 -5.82 7.46 4.03
CA CYS A 116 -6.43 7.11 2.75
C CYS A 116 -6.25 8.28 1.78
N ASP A 117 -5.54 8.05 0.68
CA ASP A 117 -5.53 8.94 -0.48
C ASP A 117 -6.57 8.42 -1.51
N PRO A 118 -7.78 9.03 -1.57
CA PRO A 118 -8.87 8.54 -2.40
C PRO A 118 -8.65 8.89 -3.87
N VAL A 119 -7.83 8.10 -4.57
CA VAL A 119 -7.58 8.24 -6.02
C VAL A 119 -8.80 7.75 -6.81
N ILE A 120 -9.73 8.66 -7.12
CA ILE A 120 -11.01 8.36 -7.79
C ILE A 120 -10.96 8.66 -9.31
N GLY A 121 -9.77 8.90 -9.87
CA GLY A 121 -9.63 9.35 -11.26
C GLY A 121 -10.08 10.80 -11.43
N ASP A 122 -10.14 11.25 -12.67
CA ASP A 122 -10.27 12.67 -13.02
C ASP A 122 -11.48 12.96 -13.93
N ASP A 123 -12.58 12.22 -13.76
CA ASP A 123 -13.83 12.40 -14.52
C ASP A 123 -13.63 12.44 -16.05
N ASN A 124 -12.82 11.51 -16.58
CA ASN A 124 -12.45 11.43 -18.01
C ASN A 124 -11.66 12.63 -18.55
N LYS A 125 -10.85 13.32 -17.72
CA LYS A 125 -10.00 14.45 -18.15
C LYS A 125 -8.57 14.07 -18.57
N LEU A 126 -8.29 12.78 -18.85
CA LEU A 126 -7.04 12.31 -19.46
C LEU A 126 -7.10 12.25 -20.98
#